data_AF-A0A7C0YDG9-F1
#
_entry.id   AF-A0A7C0YDG9-F1
#
_cell.length_a   1.000
_cell.length_b   1.000
_cell.length_c   1.000
_cell.angle_alpha   90.00
_cell.angle_beta   90.00
_cell.angle_gamma   90.00
#
_symmetry.space_group_name_H-M   'P 1'
#
loop_
_entity.id
_entity.type
_entity.pdbx_description
1 polymer ?
#
loop_
_entity_poly.entity_id
_entity_poly.type
_entity_poly.pdbx_seq_one_letter_code
_entity_poly.pdbx_strand_id
1 'polypeptide(L)'
;LQNPLIDVSIENARNILINVSGSADLQLAEAKRVVELVTEQVHPGAEIIYGALIVPELEDRLRVTIIASGVSSPYVFDAGTESVAPLADELGELEQDEGESGHGFDELGIARL
;
A
#
# COMPACT_ATOMS: atom_id res chain seq x y z
N LEU A 1 13.50 2.78 -15.37
CA LEU A 1 13.46 1.40 -14.86
C LEU A 1 12.07 0.81 -15.09
N GLN A 2 11.82 0.10 -16.21
CA GLN A 2 10.56 -0.64 -16.37
C GLN A 2 10.83 -2.12 -16.07
N ASN A 3 10.51 -2.56 -14.85
CA ASN A 3 10.59 -3.95 -14.43
C ASN A 3 9.16 -4.43 -14.13
N PRO A 4 8.65 -5.48 -14.83
CA PRO A 4 7.28 -5.98 -14.63
C PRO A 4 7.01 -6.59 -13.26
N LEU A 5 8.03 -6.79 -12.40
CA LEU A 5 7.84 -7.16 -10.98
C LEU A 5 7.66 -5.95 -10.06
N ILE A 6 7.87 -4.73 -10.56
CA ILE A 6 7.72 -3.47 -9.82
C ILE A 6 6.54 -2.72 -10.45
N ASP A 7 5.32 -3.13 -10.07
CA ASP A 7 4.08 -2.44 -10.41
C ASP A 7 3.72 -1.38 -9.33
N VAL A 8 4.74 -0.97 -8.56
CA VAL A 8 4.68 -0.01 -7.46
C VAL A 8 5.65 1.11 -7.78
N SER A 9 5.14 2.34 -7.88
CA SER A 9 6.00 3.51 -8.07
C SER A 9 6.98 3.65 -6.90
N ILE A 10 8.28 3.67 -7.21
CA ILE A 10 9.36 3.91 -6.22
C ILE A 10 9.57 5.42 -5.94
N GLU A 11 8.79 6.29 -6.60
CA GLU A 11 8.90 7.75 -6.49
C GLU A 11 8.74 8.23 -5.04
N ASN A 12 7.94 7.54 -4.22
CA ASN A 12 7.69 7.91 -2.82
C ASN A 12 8.60 7.19 -1.81
N ALA A 13 9.53 6.34 -2.25
CA ALA A 13 10.43 5.63 -1.35
C ALA A 13 11.25 6.62 -0.52
N ARG A 14 11.24 6.45 0.81
CA ARG A 14 11.99 7.32 1.73
C ARG A 14 13.39 6.80 2.01
N ASN A 15 13.58 5.48 1.98
CA ASN A 15 14.89 4.85 2.15
C ASN A 15 15.12 3.84 1.06
N ILE A 16 16.32 3.84 0.50
CA ILE A 16 16.70 2.95 -0.61
C ILE A 16 18.07 2.37 -0.34
N LEU A 17 18.18 1.05 -0.45
CA LEU A 17 19.45 0.33 -0.48
C LEU A 17 19.70 -0.16 -1.90
N ILE A 18 20.83 0.21 -2.47
CA ILE A 18 21.27 -0.21 -3.80
C ILE A 18 22.55 -1.02 -3.66
N ASN A 19 22.55 -2.25 -4.15
CA ASN A 19 23.77 -3.04 -4.25
C ASN A 19 24.04 -3.38 -5.71
N VAL A 20 25.20 -2.95 -6.20
CA VAL A 20 25.69 -3.27 -7.54
C VAL A 20 26.71 -4.39 -7.41
N SER A 21 26.45 -5.51 -8.05
CA SER A 21 27.38 -6.63 -8.11
C SER A 21 27.80 -6.90 -9.54
N GLY A 22 29.09 -7.11 -9.75
CA GLY A 22 29.67 -7.46 -11.04
C GLY A 22 30.92 -8.29 -10.86
N SER A 23 31.53 -8.73 -11.95
CA SER A 23 32.79 -9.47 -11.90
C SER A 23 33.98 -8.55 -11.58
N ALA A 24 35.20 -9.06 -11.71
CA ALA A 24 36.42 -8.30 -11.51
C ALA A 24 36.54 -7.08 -12.44
N ASP A 25 35.78 -7.06 -13.54
CA ASP A 25 35.77 -5.98 -14.52
C ASP A 25 34.80 -4.85 -14.17
N LEU A 26 34.03 -4.95 -13.07
CA LEU A 26 33.10 -3.92 -12.64
C LEU A 26 33.84 -2.60 -12.37
N GLN A 27 33.52 -1.58 -13.15
CA GLN A 27 34.11 -0.26 -12.96
C GLN A 27 33.28 0.56 -11.97
N LEU A 28 33.98 1.36 -11.15
CA LEU A 28 33.32 2.31 -10.23
C LEU A 28 32.38 3.27 -10.98
N ALA A 29 32.74 3.67 -12.20
CA ALA A 29 31.92 4.55 -13.04
C ALA A 29 30.58 3.91 -13.43
N GLU A 30 30.56 2.60 -13.67
CA GLU A 30 29.34 1.87 -14.02
C GLU A 30 28.42 1.74 -12.81
N ALA A 31 28.98 1.36 -11.66
CA ALA A 31 28.24 1.31 -10.40
C ALA A 31 27.65 2.69 -10.04
N LYS A 32 28.42 3.76 -10.22
CA LYS A 32 27.96 5.14 -10.00
C LYS A 32 26.81 5.51 -10.92
N ARG A 33 26.90 5.18 -12.21
CA ARG A 33 25.83 5.45 -13.19
C ARG A 33 24.53 4.77 -12.80
N VAL A 34 24.59 3.52 -12.31
CA VAL A 34 23.40 2.80 -11.83
C VAL A 34 22.76 3.55 -10.65
N VAL A 35 23.56 4.02 -9.69
CA VAL A 35 23.06 4.77 -8.53
C VAL A 35 22.44 6.10 -8.94
N GLU A 36 23.08 6.84 -9.85
CA GLU A 36 22.55 8.10 -10.39
C GLU A 36 21.18 7.90 -11.05
N LEU A 37 21.05 6.88 -11.90
CA LEU A 37 19.80 6.55 -12.58
C LEU A 37 18.65 6.22 -11.60
N VAL A 38 18.93 5.51 -10.51
CA VAL A 38 17.92 5.20 -9.49
C VAL A 38 17.56 6.46 -8.71
N THR A 39 18.56 7.30 -8.39
CA THR A 39 18.37 8.55 -7.66
C THR A 39 17.47 9.54 -8.41
N GLU A 40 17.53 9.57 -9.74
CA GLU A 40 16.68 10.43 -10.58
C GLU A 40 15.19 10.02 -10.58
N GLN A 41 14.87 8.80 -10.15
CA GLN A 41 13.51 8.23 -10.21
C GLN A 41 12.83 8.14 -8.84
N VAL A 42 13.46 8.66 -7.79
CA VAL A 42 13.00 8.53 -6.39
C VAL A 42 12.82 9.90 -5.76
N HIS A 43 12.24 9.93 -4.55
CA HIS A 43 11.98 11.18 -3.85
C HIS A 43 13.28 11.99 -3.61
N PRO A 44 13.33 13.31 -3.86
CA PRO A 44 14.54 14.12 -3.66
C PRO A 44 15.09 14.13 -2.23
N GLY A 45 14.22 13.86 -1.26
CA GLY A 45 14.56 13.71 0.16
C GLY A 45 14.77 12.26 0.61
N ALA A 46 14.89 11.30 -0.31
CA ALA A 46 15.14 9.91 0.04
C ALA A 46 16.57 9.71 0.55
N GLU A 47 16.72 8.91 1.59
CA GLU A 47 18.02 8.44 2.05
C GLU A 47 18.45 7.24 1.21
N ILE A 48 19.62 7.34 0.56
CA ILE A 48 20.13 6.30 -0.33
C ILE A 48 21.45 5.76 0.22
N ILE A 49 21.47 4.47 0.51
CA ILE A 49 22.68 3.72 0.84
C ILE A 49 23.03 2.89 -0.39
N TYR A 50 24.28 2.97 -0.85
CA TYR A 50 24.71 2.16 -1.97
C TYR A 50 26.06 1.49 -1.74
N GLY A 51 26.23 0.32 -2.36
CA GLY A 51 27.45 -0.47 -2.30
C GLY A 51 27.77 -1.13 -3.64
N ALA A 52 29.04 -1.49 -3.79
CA ALA A 52 29.53 -2.29 -4.91
C ALA A 52 30.22 -3.55 -4.36
N LEU A 53 29.93 -4.70 -4.97
CA LEU A 53 30.50 -5.99 -4.60
C LEU A 53 31.06 -6.70 -5.82
N ILE A 54 32.29 -7.20 -5.72
CA ILE A 54 32.89 -8.04 -6.74
C ILE A 54 32.49 -9.49 -6.49
N VAL A 55 31.81 -10.09 -7.46
CA VAL A 55 31.30 -11.46 -7.47
C VAL A 55 31.82 -12.11 -8.75
N PRO A 56 32.98 -12.81 -8.73
CA PRO A 56 33.62 -13.39 -9.91
C PRO A 56 32.71 -14.31 -10.74
N GLU A 57 31.73 -14.94 -10.09
CA GLU A 57 30.75 -15.84 -10.71
C GLU A 57 29.75 -15.13 -11.63
N LEU A 58 29.72 -13.80 -11.62
CA LEU A 58 28.86 -13.03 -12.51
C LEU A 58 29.41 -12.93 -13.94
N GLU A 59 30.68 -13.26 -14.19
CA GLU A 59 31.32 -13.19 -15.51
C GLU A 59 31.05 -11.82 -16.18
N ASP A 60 30.44 -11.78 -17.36
CA ASP A 60 30.11 -10.53 -18.07
C ASP A 60 28.76 -9.91 -17.64
N ARG A 61 28.21 -10.32 -16.49
CA ARG A 61 26.89 -9.85 -16.01
C ARG A 61 27.03 -8.88 -14.87
N LEU A 62 26.10 -7.94 -14.85
CA LEU A 62 25.89 -6.99 -13.76
C LEU A 62 24.56 -7.31 -13.09
N ARG A 63 24.56 -7.44 -11.77
CA ARG A 63 23.38 -7.66 -10.93
C ARG A 63 23.16 -6.42 -10.08
N VAL A 64 21.97 -5.82 -10.20
CA VAL A 64 21.54 -4.72 -9.34
C VAL A 64 20.45 -5.22 -8.42
N THR A 65 20.67 -5.08 -7.12
CA THR A 65 19.65 -5.31 -6.10
C THR A 65 19.19 -3.95 -5.57
N ILE A 66 17.88 -3.70 -5.60
CA ILE A 66 17.28 -2.48 -5.06
C ILE A 66 16.28 -2.90 -3.99
N ILE A 67 16.41 -2.32 -2.80
CA ILE A 67 15.46 -2.48 -1.71
C ILE A 67 14.95 -1.09 -1.38
N ALA A 68 13.65 -0.86 -1.53
CA ALA A 68 13.00 0.41 -1.24
C ALA A 68 12.01 0.24 -0.08
N SER A 69 12.03 1.17 0.87
CA SER A 69 11.07 1.23 1.98
C SER A 69 10.35 2.58 2.02
N GLY A 70 9.16 2.58 2.63
CA GLY A 70 8.27 3.75 2.61
C GLY A 70 7.58 3.96 1.27
N VAL A 71 7.43 2.91 0.45
CA VAL A 71 6.62 2.96 -0.77
C VAL A 71 5.14 2.84 -0.45
N SER A 72 4.31 3.68 -1.07
CA SER A 72 2.85 3.54 -1.05
C SER A 72 2.43 2.66 -2.22
N SER A 73 1.91 1.47 -1.93
CA SER A 73 1.40 0.54 -2.95
C SER A 73 -0.07 0.26 -2.70
N PRO A 74 -0.93 0.25 -3.73
CA PRO A 74 -2.30 -0.25 -3.61
C PRO A 74 -2.36 -1.75 -3.28
N TYR A 75 -1.23 -2.47 -3.37
CA TYR A 75 -1.09 -3.88 -3.01
C TYR A 75 -0.47 -4.09 -1.62
N VAL A 76 -0.03 -3.03 -0.94
CA VAL A 76 0.36 -3.10 0.47
C VAL A 76 -0.92 -2.95 1.27
N PHE A 77 -1.48 -4.08 1.71
CA PHE A 77 -2.52 -4.08 2.73
C PHE A 77 -1.92 -3.48 4.01
N ASP A 78 -2.37 -2.29 4.37
CA ASP A 78 -2.15 -1.76 5.72
C ASP A 78 -2.93 -2.66 6.68
N ALA A 79 -2.24 -3.57 7.35
CA ALA A 79 -2.82 -4.45 8.37
C ALA A 79 -3.14 -3.68 9.67
N GLY A 80 -3.56 -2.42 9.58
CA GLY A 80 -3.69 -1.54 10.73
C GLY A 80 -4.22 -0.14 10.44
N THR A 81 -5.34 0.00 9.73
CA THR A 81 -6.35 1.05 10.00
C THR A 81 -7.67 0.62 9.34
N GLU A 82 -8.33 -0.38 9.91
CA GLU A 82 -9.80 -0.37 9.83
C GLU A 82 -10.27 0.75 10.75
N SER A 83 -10.72 1.85 10.16
CA SER A 83 -11.55 2.83 10.85
C SER A 83 -12.83 2.12 11.27
N VAL A 84 -12.84 1.59 12.49
CA VAL A 84 -14.08 1.22 13.16
C VAL A 84 -14.80 2.53 13.48
N ALA A 85 -15.77 2.87 12.65
CA ALA A 85 -16.74 3.92 12.97
C ALA A 85 -17.34 3.60 14.35
N PRO A 86 -17.50 4.60 15.24
CA PRO A 86 -18.03 4.35 16.57
C PRO A 86 -19.44 3.77 16.46
N LEU A 87 -19.66 2.64 17.15
CA LEU A 87 -20.95 1.95 17.38
C LEU A 87 -21.93 2.81 18.22
N ALA A 88 -22.03 4.11 17.93
CA ALA A 88 -22.84 5.05 18.71
C ALA A 88 -24.29 5.17 18.20
N ASP A 89 -24.62 4.60 17.04
CA ASP A 89 -25.96 4.72 16.44
C ASP A 89 -26.96 3.61 16.84
N GLU A 90 -26.56 2.60 17.63
CA GLU A 90 -27.47 1.49 18.02
C GLU A 90 -28.11 1.62 19.42
N LEU A 91 -28.03 2.78 20.08
CA LEU A 91 -28.75 3.03 21.35
C LEU A 91 -29.96 3.96 21.21
N GLY A 92 -30.50 4.12 19.99
CA GLY A 92 -31.54 5.12 19.71
C GLY A 92 -33.01 4.69 19.75
N GLU A 93 -33.36 3.39 19.64
CA GLU A 93 -34.76 3.02 19.39
C GLU A 93 -35.27 1.81 20.19
N LEU A 94 -35.09 1.83 21.51
CA LEU A 94 -35.86 0.97 22.43
C LEU A 94 -36.64 1.82 23.45
N GLU A 95 -37.58 2.62 22.96
CA GLU A 95 -38.74 3.09 23.76
C GLU A 95 -39.98 3.16 22.85
N GLN A 96 -40.78 2.08 22.85
CA GLN A 96 -42.26 2.06 22.84
C GLN A 96 -42.81 0.66 22.52
N ASP A 97 -42.74 -0.19 23.52
CA ASP A 97 -43.61 -1.33 23.76
C ASP A 97 -44.98 -0.85 24.25
N GLU A 98 -45.89 -0.56 23.33
CA GLU A 98 -47.33 -0.62 23.58
C GLU A 98 -47.95 -1.79 22.80
N GLY A 99 -47.94 -2.98 23.41
CA GLY A 99 -49.04 -3.95 23.33
C GLY A 99 -49.72 -3.92 24.71
N GLU A 100 -51.02 -4.14 24.91
CA GLU A 100 -52.03 -4.93 24.22
C GLU A 100 -53.37 -4.22 24.49
N SER A 101 -54.42 -4.32 23.69
CA SER A 101 -55.24 -5.52 23.58
C SER A 101 -56.53 -5.13 22.88
N GLY A 102 -56.98 -5.98 21.95
CA GLY A 102 -58.24 -5.80 21.26
C GLY A 102 -59.44 -6.07 22.16
N HIS A 103 -60.54 -5.38 21.89
CA HIS A 103 -61.87 -5.90 22.20
C HIS A 103 -62.92 -5.33 21.24
N GLY A 104 -63.41 -6.22 20.36
CA GLY A 104 -64.84 -6.45 20.09
C GLY A 104 -65.74 -5.33 19.54
N PHE A 105 -66.14 -5.56 18.29
CA PHE A 105 -67.51 -5.47 17.77
C PHE A 105 -68.26 -4.13 17.75
N ASP A 106 -68.67 -3.80 16.52
CA ASP A 106 -69.98 -3.31 16.10
C ASP A 106 -70.15 -1.87 15.58
N GLU A 107 -70.92 -1.84 14.47
CA GLU A 107 -71.74 -0.77 13.88
C GLU A 107 -71.17 0.21 12.83
N LEU A 108 -71.37 -0.21 11.57
CA LEU A 108 -72.15 0.47 10.52
C LEU A 108 -71.57 1.69 9.76
N GLY A 109 -71.47 1.48 8.43
CA GLY A 109 -71.57 2.49 7.36
C GLY A 109 -70.23 3.15 7.01
N ILE A 110 -69.78 3.31 5.76
CA ILE A 110 -70.47 3.44 4.47
C ILE A 110 -69.44 3.08 3.37
N ALA A 111 -69.91 2.37 2.34
CA ALA A 111 -69.14 2.01 1.15
C ALA A 111 -68.60 3.20 0.36
N ARG A 112 -67.43 3.04 -0.28
CA ARG A 112 -67.10 3.76 -1.52
C ARG A 112 -66.14 2.96 -2.41
N LEU A 113 -66.70 2.57 -3.57
CA LEU A 113 -66.12 2.03 -4.80
C LEU A 113 -65.60 0.59 -4.79
#